data_AF-A0A4W5LIP8-F1
#
_entry.id   AF-A0A4W5LIP8-F1
#
_cell.length_a   1.000
_cell.length_b   1.000
_cell.length_c   1.000
_cell.angle_alpha   90.00
_cell.angle_beta   90.00
_cell.angle_gamma   90.00
#
_symmetry.space_group_name_H-M   'P 1'
#
loop_
_entity.id
_entity.type
_entity.pdbx_description
1 polymer ?
#
loop_
_entity_poly.entity_id
_entity_poly.type
_entity_poly.pdbx_seq_one_letter_code
_entity_poly.pdbx_strand_id
1 'polypeptide(L)'
;MDATESRKRGKEMVDLIADYMENIEQRTVYPDVEPGYLRSLIPEEAPEEPDTYEDVVKDIERVIMPGAASPACTELETVMMDWLGKMLKLPEDFITGTHGQGGGVIQSTASEATLVALLAARCRAVRMILASDPQRPETGITSKLVAYSSDQAHCSVERAGMIAGVRMKKIPTEKSDKYAVQGETLRRMIQEDKAAGLIPFYNRTHSSPSPSEQNTLIPFSVRTEHTHS
;
A
#
# COMPACT_ATOMS: atom_id res chain seq x y z
N MET A 1 -35.43 3.42 4.51
CA MET A 1 -35.46 4.89 4.35
C MET A 1 -35.88 5.25 2.93
N ASP A 2 -36.89 6.10 2.76
CA ASP A 2 -37.34 6.57 1.45
C ASP A 2 -36.56 7.81 0.94
N ALA A 3 -36.80 8.25 -0.30
CA ALA A 3 -36.09 9.38 -0.90
C ALA A 3 -36.38 10.73 -0.22
N THR A 4 -37.57 10.91 0.37
CA THR A 4 -37.95 12.14 1.07
C THR A 4 -37.20 12.24 2.38
N GLU A 5 -37.18 11.15 3.14
CA GLU A 5 -36.44 11.03 4.38
C GLU A 5 -34.93 11.13 4.13
N SER A 6 -34.41 10.47 3.10
CA SER A 6 -32.99 10.58 2.70
C SER A 6 -32.57 12.01 2.38
N ARG A 7 -33.39 12.76 1.62
CA ARG A 7 -33.13 14.20 1.34
C ARG A 7 -33.13 15.05 2.60
N LYS A 8 -34.03 14.76 3.55
CA LYS A 8 -34.08 15.47 4.83
C LYS A 8 -32.83 15.18 5.66
N ARG A 9 -32.54 13.90 5.92
CA ARG A 9 -31.39 13.46 6.74
C ARG A 9 -30.04 13.82 6.11
N GLY A 10 -29.95 13.76 4.77
CA GLY A 10 -28.75 14.14 4.04
C GLY A 10 -28.39 15.62 4.21
N LYS A 11 -29.40 16.52 4.19
CA LYS A 11 -29.17 17.95 4.46
C LYS A 11 -28.75 18.19 5.91
N GLU A 12 -29.45 17.57 6.87
CA GLU A 12 -29.09 17.64 8.29
C GLU A 12 -27.64 17.18 8.54
N MET A 13 -27.17 16.14 7.84
CA MET A 13 -25.79 15.66 7.93
C MET A 13 -24.78 16.63 7.29
N VAL A 14 -25.12 17.25 6.16
CA VAL A 14 -24.25 18.26 5.52
C VAL A 14 -24.05 19.45 6.46
N ASP A 15 -25.13 19.95 7.07
CA ASP A 15 -25.05 21.04 8.04
C ASP A 15 -24.17 20.64 9.24
N LEU A 16 -24.35 19.42 9.77
CA LEU A 16 -23.51 18.90 10.86
C LEU A 16 -22.01 18.85 10.51
N ILE A 17 -21.65 18.40 9.31
CA ILE A 17 -20.25 18.33 8.85
C ILE A 17 -19.68 19.75 8.69
N ALA A 18 -20.45 20.65 8.10
CA ALA A 18 -20.05 22.04 7.91
C ALA A 18 -19.79 22.74 9.25
N ASP A 19 -20.75 22.66 10.17
CA ASP A 19 -20.64 23.24 11.51
C ASP A 19 -19.47 22.64 12.31
N TYR A 20 -19.24 21.34 12.17
CA TYR A 20 -18.10 20.66 12.79
C TYR A 20 -16.76 21.22 12.29
N MET A 21 -16.60 21.35 10.98
CA MET A 21 -15.36 21.85 10.36
C MET A 21 -15.15 23.34 10.62
N GLU A 22 -16.22 24.15 10.61
CA GLU A 22 -16.15 25.58 10.90
C GLU A 22 -15.71 25.85 12.34
N ASN A 23 -16.17 25.03 13.30
CA ASN A 23 -15.89 25.20 14.71
C ASN A 23 -14.82 24.24 15.26
N ILE A 24 -14.02 23.60 14.39
CA ILE A 24 -13.06 22.57 14.78
C ILE A 24 -11.98 23.13 15.74
N GLU A 25 -11.62 24.40 15.61
CA GLU A 25 -10.61 25.07 16.45
C GLU A 25 -11.05 25.23 17.91
N GLN A 26 -12.35 25.19 18.18
CA GLN A 26 -12.91 25.31 19.53
C GLN A 26 -12.88 23.98 20.29
N ARG A 27 -12.52 22.87 19.62
CA ARG A 27 -12.52 21.53 20.18
C ARG A 27 -11.13 21.11 20.64
N THR A 28 -11.07 20.35 21.72
CA THR A 28 -9.82 19.73 22.18
C THR A 28 -9.38 18.66 21.18
N VAL A 29 -8.14 18.76 20.69
CA VAL A 29 -7.58 17.84 19.69
C VAL A 29 -7.37 16.43 20.27
N TYR A 30 -6.82 16.34 21.48
CA TYR A 30 -6.63 15.07 22.17
C TYR A 30 -7.81 14.80 23.11
N PRO A 31 -8.46 13.63 23.01
CA PRO A 31 -9.58 13.32 23.87
C PRO A 31 -9.08 13.00 25.30
N ASP A 32 -9.79 13.51 26.30
CA ASP A 32 -9.56 13.23 27.72
C ASP A 32 -10.48 12.09 28.18
N VAL A 33 -10.28 10.90 27.63
CA VAL A 33 -11.09 9.71 27.90
C VAL A 33 -10.21 8.48 28.11
N GLU A 34 -10.62 7.63 29.04
CA GLU A 34 -9.90 6.39 29.35
C GLU A 34 -10.27 5.25 28.38
N PRO A 35 -9.35 4.32 28.08
CA PRO A 35 -9.65 3.12 27.31
C PRO A 35 -10.85 2.36 27.89
N GLY A 36 -11.87 2.13 27.06
CA GLY A 36 -13.09 1.41 27.44
C GLY A 36 -14.28 2.30 27.83
N TYR A 37 -14.12 3.64 27.90
CA TYR A 37 -15.20 4.57 28.29
C TYR A 37 -16.49 4.41 27.48
N LEU A 38 -16.38 4.06 26.20
CA LEU A 38 -17.52 3.97 25.29
C LEU A 38 -18.47 2.81 25.64
N ARG A 39 -17.96 1.71 26.21
CA ARG A 39 -18.75 0.48 26.45
C ARG A 39 -19.91 0.71 27.42
N SER A 40 -19.72 1.56 28.43
CA SER A 40 -20.78 1.90 29.40
C SER A 40 -21.79 2.92 28.87
N LEU A 41 -21.54 3.51 27.70
CA LEU A 41 -22.37 4.59 27.12
C LEU A 41 -23.31 4.10 26.01
N ILE A 42 -23.19 2.83 25.60
CA ILE A 42 -24.00 2.22 24.55
C ILE A 42 -24.69 0.95 25.08
N PRO A 43 -25.84 0.55 24.52
CA PRO A 43 -26.50 -0.70 24.88
C PRO A 43 -25.56 -1.92 24.71
N GLU A 44 -25.70 -2.92 25.58
CA GLU A 44 -24.86 -4.13 25.53
C GLU A 44 -25.20 -5.06 24.35
N GLU A 45 -26.41 -4.92 23.81
CA GLU A 45 -26.92 -5.72 22.71
C GLU A 45 -27.43 -4.81 21.58
N ALA A 46 -27.27 -5.26 20.35
CA ALA A 46 -27.88 -4.60 19.20
C ALA A 46 -29.42 -4.69 19.31
N PRO A 47 -30.18 -3.66 18.93
CA PRO A 47 -31.64 -3.73 18.96
C PRO A 47 -32.17 -4.86 18.08
N GLU A 48 -33.13 -5.64 18.61
CA GLU A 48 -33.65 -6.87 17.98
C GLU A 48 -34.60 -6.65 16.79
N GLU A 49 -35.09 -5.42 16.55
CA GLU A 49 -35.94 -5.12 15.38
C GLU A 49 -35.19 -4.34 14.28
N PRO A 50 -34.64 -5.05 13.29
CA PRO A 50 -34.27 -4.50 11.98
C PRO A 50 -35.37 -4.72 10.93
N ASP A 51 -35.35 -3.90 9.87
CA ASP A 51 -36.20 -3.99 8.67
C ASP A 51 -36.24 -5.42 8.06
N THR A 52 -37.30 -5.74 7.31
CA THR A 52 -37.55 -7.06 6.70
C THR A 52 -36.42 -7.54 5.77
N TYR A 53 -35.96 -8.77 5.98
CA TYR A 53 -34.89 -9.43 5.20
C TYR A 53 -35.20 -9.46 3.69
N GLU A 54 -36.47 -9.62 3.32
CA GLU A 54 -36.93 -9.59 1.92
C GLU A 54 -36.67 -8.25 1.21
N ASP A 55 -36.68 -7.13 1.95
CA ASP A 55 -36.44 -5.80 1.37
C ASP A 55 -34.94 -5.54 1.21
N VAL A 56 -34.11 -6.04 2.13
CA VAL A 56 -32.64 -5.97 2.03
C VAL A 56 -32.12 -6.74 0.82
N VAL A 57 -32.62 -7.97 0.59
CA VAL A 57 -32.22 -8.79 -0.57
C VAL A 57 -32.70 -8.16 -1.89
N LYS A 58 -33.91 -7.61 -1.93
CA LYS A 58 -34.41 -6.88 -3.11
C LYS A 58 -33.60 -5.63 -3.41
N ASP A 59 -33.14 -4.89 -2.41
CA ASP A 59 -32.32 -3.70 -2.62
C ASP A 59 -30.87 -4.04 -3.02
N ILE A 60 -30.32 -5.16 -2.55
CA ILE A 60 -29.05 -5.69 -3.07
C ILE A 60 -29.18 -6.00 -4.57
N GLU A 61 -30.22 -6.72 -4.99
CA GLU A 61 -30.43 -7.06 -6.41
C GLU A 61 -30.80 -5.86 -7.29
N ARG A 62 -31.53 -4.89 -6.76
CA ARG A 62 -32.03 -3.73 -7.52
C ARG A 62 -31.03 -2.57 -7.59
N VAL A 63 -30.25 -2.35 -6.53
CA VAL A 63 -29.40 -1.15 -6.38
C VAL A 63 -27.92 -1.48 -6.49
N ILE A 64 -27.49 -2.63 -5.94
CA ILE A 64 -26.06 -2.99 -5.87
C ILE A 64 -25.64 -3.85 -7.06
N MET A 65 -26.43 -4.86 -7.45
CA MET A 65 -26.08 -5.77 -8.56
C MET A 65 -25.89 -5.08 -9.92
N PRO A 66 -26.64 -4.03 -10.30
CA PRO A 66 -26.40 -3.32 -11.56
C PRO A 66 -25.08 -2.52 -11.58
N GLY A 67 -24.49 -2.25 -10.41
CA GLY A 67 -23.20 -1.59 -10.22
C GLY A 67 -22.06 -2.55 -9.86
N ALA A 68 -22.31 -3.86 -9.79
CA ALA A 68 -21.37 -4.84 -9.21
C ALA A 68 -20.04 -4.99 -9.97
N ALA A 69 -19.95 -4.48 -11.21
CA ALA A 69 -18.70 -4.36 -11.95
C ALA A 69 -18.52 -2.97 -12.57
N SER A 70 -19.22 -1.94 -12.04
CA SER A 70 -19.32 -0.56 -12.57
C SER A 70 -18.12 -0.18 -13.43
N PRO A 71 -18.20 -0.33 -14.78
CA PRO A 71 -17.04 -0.14 -15.65
C PRO A 71 -16.48 1.28 -15.53
N ALA A 72 -17.38 2.24 -15.27
CA ALA A 72 -17.04 3.62 -15.00
C ALA A 72 -16.13 3.79 -13.78
N CYS A 73 -16.27 2.98 -12.72
CA CYS A 73 -15.39 3.06 -11.55
C CYS A 73 -13.94 2.70 -11.91
N THR A 74 -13.74 1.60 -12.65
CA THR A 74 -12.40 1.14 -13.06
C THR A 74 -11.77 2.04 -14.12
N GLU A 75 -12.56 2.50 -15.10
CA GLU A 75 -12.07 3.40 -16.15
C GLU A 75 -11.73 4.78 -15.57
N LEU A 76 -12.59 5.32 -14.70
CA LEU A 76 -12.34 6.61 -14.05
C LEU A 76 -11.10 6.56 -13.17
N GLU A 77 -10.92 5.51 -12.37
CA GLU A 77 -9.73 5.33 -11.55
C GLU A 77 -8.45 5.39 -12.39
N THR A 78 -8.44 4.67 -13.52
CA THR A 78 -7.29 4.65 -14.45
C THR A 78 -6.96 6.05 -14.97
N VAL A 79 -7.97 6.80 -15.44
CA VAL A 79 -7.78 8.16 -15.97
C VAL A 79 -7.32 9.12 -14.86
N MET A 80 -7.88 9.03 -13.66
CA MET A 80 -7.47 9.86 -12.52
C MET A 80 -6.02 9.58 -12.11
N MET A 81 -5.59 8.32 -12.12
CA MET A 81 -4.21 7.94 -11.82
C MET A 81 -3.24 8.42 -12.89
N ASP A 82 -3.62 8.40 -14.17
CA ASP A 82 -2.84 8.99 -15.26
C ASP A 82 -2.70 10.51 -15.10
N TRP A 83 -3.77 11.22 -14.70
CA TRP A 83 -3.71 12.66 -14.41
C TRP A 83 -2.77 12.96 -13.25
N LEU A 84 -2.89 12.21 -12.15
CA LEU A 84 -2.01 12.35 -11.00
C LEU A 84 -0.53 12.07 -11.38
N GLY A 85 -0.28 11.02 -12.15
CA GLY A 85 1.07 10.69 -12.64
C GLY A 85 1.66 11.81 -13.49
N LYS A 86 0.87 12.44 -14.37
CA LYS A 86 1.28 13.61 -15.16
C LYS A 86 1.54 14.85 -14.30
N MET A 87 0.71 15.11 -13.29
CA MET A 87 0.91 16.21 -12.34
C MET A 87 2.22 16.04 -11.56
N LEU A 88 2.56 14.81 -11.19
CA LEU A 88 3.80 14.44 -10.50
C LEU A 88 5.01 14.29 -11.44
N LYS A 89 4.81 14.43 -12.76
CA LYS A 89 5.85 14.25 -13.80
C LYS A 89 6.53 12.88 -13.71
N LEU A 90 5.75 11.83 -13.46
CA LEU A 90 6.27 10.46 -13.48
C LEU A 90 6.65 10.04 -14.91
N PRO A 91 7.61 9.11 -15.07
CA PRO A 91 7.93 8.52 -16.37
C PRO A 91 6.70 7.90 -17.03
N GLU A 92 6.66 7.91 -18.38
CA GLU A 92 5.54 7.37 -19.16
C GLU A 92 5.28 5.88 -18.88
N ASP A 93 6.30 5.13 -18.47
CA ASP A 93 6.16 3.72 -18.06
C ASP A 93 5.13 3.49 -16.94
N PHE A 94 4.79 4.52 -16.16
CA PHE A 94 3.77 4.47 -15.10
C PHE A 94 2.37 4.92 -15.55
N ILE A 95 2.19 5.33 -16.81
CA ILE A 95 0.97 5.94 -17.34
C ILE A 95 0.31 4.97 -18.34
N THR A 96 -0.94 4.60 -18.07
CA THR A 96 -1.67 3.51 -18.76
C THR A 96 -1.92 3.81 -20.23
N GLY A 97 -2.15 5.07 -20.58
CA GLY A 97 -2.44 5.52 -21.96
C GLY A 97 -1.23 5.76 -22.86
N THR A 98 -0.04 5.26 -22.52
CA THR A 98 1.21 5.50 -23.27
C THR A 98 1.79 4.20 -23.85
N HIS A 99 3.02 4.24 -24.37
CA HIS A 99 3.74 3.04 -24.82
C HIS A 99 4.21 2.13 -23.67
N GLY A 100 4.09 2.58 -22.41
CA GLY A 100 4.41 1.79 -21.22
C GLY A 100 3.42 0.66 -20.98
N GLN A 101 3.87 -0.39 -20.27
CA GLN A 101 3.01 -1.50 -19.83
C GLN A 101 2.48 -1.32 -18.39
N GLY A 102 2.77 -0.17 -17.76
CA GLY A 102 2.39 0.11 -16.39
C GLY A 102 1.03 0.81 -16.28
N GLY A 103 0.74 1.28 -15.06
CA GLY A 103 -0.47 1.99 -14.71
C GLY A 103 -0.54 2.27 -13.22
N GLY A 104 -1.52 3.07 -12.80
CA GLY A 104 -1.78 3.37 -11.39
C GLY A 104 -3.06 2.71 -10.90
N VAL A 105 -3.07 2.37 -9.61
CA VAL A 105 -4.23 1.81 -8.90
C VAL A 105 -4.31 2.44 -7.51
N ILE A 106 -5.52 2.72 -7.04
CA ILE A 106 -5.78 3.24 -5.70
C ILE A 106 -5.68 2.08 -4.71
N GLN A 107 -4.92 2.32 -3.65
CA GLN A 107 -4.82 1.41 -2.51
C GLN A 107 -5.39 2.14 -1.29
N SER A 108 -6.04 1.40 -0.38
CA SER A 108 -6.64 1.98 0.82
C SER A 108 -5.59 2.65 1.70
N THR A 109 -4.38 2.07 1.76
CA THR A 109 -3.26 2.60 2.54
C THR A 109 -1.91 2.42 1.84
N ALA A 110 -0.93 3.26 2.18
CA ALA A 110 0.45 3.08 1.75
C ALA A 110 1.08 1.78 2.28
N SER A 111 0.58 1.26 3.41
CA SER A 111 0.98 -0.02 4.00
C SER A 111 0.58 -1.19 3.11
N GLU A 112 -0.66 -1.19 2.60
CA GLU A 112 -1.14 -2.18 1.62
C GLU A 112 -0.35 -2.07 0.32
N ALA A 113 -0.16 -0.86 -0.21
CA ALA A 113 0.65 -0.66 -1.42
C ALA A 113 2.07 -1.23 -1.28
N THR A 114 2.70 -1.07 -0.11
CA THR A 114 4.02 -1.64 0.20
C THR A 114 3.98 -3.17 0.22
N LEU A 115 2.97 -3.75 0.87
CA LEU A 115 2.77 -5.20 0.90
C LEU A 115 2.54 -5.78 -0.49
N VAL A 116 1.67 -5.16 -1.31
CA VAL A 116 1.38 -5.57 -2.68
C VAL A 116 2.65 -5.53 -3.54
N ALA A 117 3.44 -4.45 -3.47
CA ALA A 117 4.69 -4.34 -4.20
C ALA A 117 5.71 -5.43 -3.79
N LEU A 118 5.82 -5.72 -2.48
CA LEU A 118 6.71 -6.76 -1.97
C LEU A 118 6.25 -8.15 -2.41
N LEU A 119 4.95 -8.46 -2.34
CA LEU A 119 4.39 -9.72 -2.79
C LEU A 119 4.60 -9.92 -4.30
N ALA A 120 4.37 -8.88 -5.11
CA ALA A 120 4.63 -8.91 -6.54
C ALA A 120 6.12 -9.20 -6.84
N ALA A 121 7.04 -8.54 -6.12
CA ALA A 121 8.47 -8.78 -6.24
C ALA A 121 8.85 -10.21 -5.82
N ARG A 122 8.26 -10.72 -4.73
CA ARG A 122 8.47 -12.09 -4.25
C ARG A 122 8.03 -13.11 -5.30
N CYS A 123 6.81 -12.97 -5.81
CA CYS A 123 6.26 -13.85 -6.84
C CYS A 123 7.10 -13.81 -8.13
N ARG A 124 7.57 -12.63 -8.55
CA ARG A 124 8.46 -12.49 -9.70
C ARG A 124 9.80 -13.20 -9.46
N ALA A 125 10.44 -12.99 -8.30
CA ALA A 125 11.72 -13.61 -7.97
C ALA A 125 11.61 -15.15 -7.94
N VAL A 126 10.56 -15.68 -7.31
CA VAL A 126 10.29 -17.12 -7.28
C VAL A 126 10.10 -17.68 -8.69
N ARG A 127 9.26 -17.05 -9.52
CA ARG A 127 9.02 -17.49 -10.90
C ARG A 127 10.29 -17.48 -11.74
N MET A 128 11.13 -16.45 -11.61
CA MET A 128 12.39 -16.36 -12.33
C MET A 128 13.35 -17.50 -11.95
N ILE A 129 13.43 -17.84 -10.66
CA ILE A 129 14.31 -18.92 -10.19
C ILE A 129 13.79 -20.28 -10.63
N LEU A 130 12.49 -20.53 -10.53
CA LEU A 130 11.88 -21.77 -10.99
C LEU A 130 12.00 -21.96 -12.52
N ALA A 131 12.02 -20.87 -13.29
CA ALA A 131 12.28 -20.94 -14.72
C ALA A 131 13.71 -21.41 -15.06
N SER A 132 14.68 -21.13 -14.19
CA SER A 132 16.08 -21.58 -14.35
C SER A 132 16.36 -22.92 -13.68
N ASP A 133 15.65 -23.25 -12.59
CA ASP A 133 15.80 -24.50 -11.82
C ASP A 133 14.42 -25.03 -11.38
N PRO A 134 13.70 -25.76 -12.27
CA PRO A 134 12.33 -26.20 -12.02
C PRO A 134 12.17 -27.23 -10.90
N GLN A 135 13.25 -27.93 -10.53
CA GLN A 135 13.22 -28.98 -9.50
C GLN A 135 13.38 -28.42 -8.08
N ARG A 136 13.70 -27.13 -7.96
CA ARG A 136 13.92 -26.50 -6.66
C ARG A 136 12.58 -26.29 -5.93
N PRO A 137 12.48 -26.71 -4.66
CA PRO A 137 11.26 -26.46 -3.89
C PRO A 137 11.10 -24.96 -3.60
N GLU A 138 9.89 -24.43 -3.78
CA GLU A 138 9.56 -23.02 -3.54
C GLU A 138 9.90 -22.56 -2.11
N THR A 139 9.70 -23.43 -1.12
CA THR A 139 10.07 -23.17 0.29
C THR A 139 11.58 -22.92 0.44
N GLY A 140 12.42 -23.62 -0.33
CA GLY A 140 13.87 -23.42 -0.36
C GLY A 140 14.31 -22.14 -1.11
N ILE A 141 13.41 -21.53 -1.87
CA ILE A 141 13.61 -20.23 -2.50
C ILE A 141 13.19 -19.14 -1.50
N THR A 142 11.92 -19.19 -1.06
CA THR A 142 11.33 -18.17 -0.18
C THR A 142 12.08 -18.01 1.13
N SER A 143 12.57 -19.10 1.74
CA SER A 143 13.37 -19.05 2.97
C SER A 143 14.72 -18.33 2.81
N LYS A 144 15.21 -18.14 1.59
CA LYS A 144 16.46 -17.44 1.26
C LYS A 144 16.23 -16.03 0.72
N LEU A 145 14.99 -15.60 0.49
CA LEU A 145 14.68 -14.26 0.02
C LEU A 145 14.97 -13.21 1.10
N VAL A 146 15.65 -12.13 0.71
CA VAL A 146 15.98 -11.00 1.57
C VAL A 146 15.52 -9.70 0.91
N ALA A 147 14.75 -8.93 1.69
CA ALA A 147 14.34 -7.58 1.37
C ALA A 147 15.09 -6.57 2.26
N TYR A 148 15.27 -5.36 1.76
CA TYR A 148 15.98 -4.28 2.46
C TYR A 148 15.08 -3.06 2.67
N SER A 149 15.30 -2.37 3.79
CA SER A 149 14.67 -1.08 4.07
C SER A 149 15.60 -0.21 4.90
N SER A 150 15.43 1.12 4.83
CA SER A 150 16.15 2.03 5.74
C SER A 150 15.81 1.73 7.21
N ASP A 151 16.75 1.94 8.13
CA ASP A 151 16.47 1.98 9.57
C ASP A 151 15.46 3.09 9.95
N GLN A 152 15.29 4.11 9.11
CA GLN A 152 14.26 5.15 9.24
C GLN A 152 12.93 4.81 8.55
N ALA A 153 12.81 3.63 7.92
CA ALA A 153 11.58 3.29 7.21
C ALA A 153 10.39 3.12 8.17
N HIS A 154 9.21 3.56 7.72
CA HIS A 154 7.95 3.38 8.46
C HIS A 154 7.70 1.89 8.82
N CYS A 155 7.11 1.64 9.99
CA CYS A 155 6.89 0.29 10.53
C CYS A 155 6.08 -0.63 9.60
N SER A 156 5.30 -0.05 8.68
CA SER A 156 4.56 -0.81 7.65
C SER A 156 5.45 -1.69 6.77
N VAL A 157 6.71 -1.31 6.54
CA VAL A 157 7.64 -2.10 5.71
C VAL A 157 8.05 -3.39 6.44
N GLU A 158 8.30 -3.31 7.74
CA GLU A 158 8.57 -4.50 8.56
C GLU A 158 7.34 -5.40 8.65
N ARG A 159 6.15 -4.80 8.87
CA ARG A 159 4.88 -5.54 8.87
C ARG A 159 4.65 -6.26 7.55
N ALA A 160 4.96 -5.62 6.42
CA ALA A 160 4.86 -6.23 5.10
C ALA A 160 5.83 -7.41 4.96
N GLY A 161 7.07 -7.29 5.44
CA GLY A 161 8.03 -8.39 5.47
C GLY A 161 7.55 -9.60 6.30
N MET A 162 6.97 -9.33 7.47
CA MET A 162 6.39 -10.36 8.35
C MET A 162 5.21 -11.08 7.67
N ILE A 163 4.25 -10.33 7.13
CA ILE A 163 3.07 -10.90 6.43
C ILE A 163 3.49 -11.70 5.20
N ALA A 164 4.47 -11.20 4.45
CA ALA A 164 4.97 -11.87 3.25
C ALA A 164 5.92 -13.04 3.54
N GLY A 165 6.28 -13.30 4.80
CA GLY A 165 7.15 -14.40 5.19
C GLY A 165 8.56 -14.29 4.61
N VAL A 166 9.10 -13.07 4.49
CA VAL A 166 10.46 -12.82 3.97
C VAL A 166 11.36 -12.19 5.01
N ARG A 167 12.67 -12.38 4.89
CA ARG A 167 13.63 -11.71 5.77
C ARG A 167 13.71 -10.24 5.39
N MET A 168 13.56 -9.36 6.37
CA MET A 168 13.74 -7.92 6.19
C MET A 168 15.01 -7.47 6.91
N LYS A 169 15.94 -6.83 6.19
CA LYS A 169 17.15 -6.23 6.76
C LYS A 169 17.05 -4.71 6.76
N LYS A 170 17.51 -4.10 7.85
CA LYS A 170 17.64 -2.66 7.99
C LYS A 170 19.00 -2.21 7.45
N ILE A 171 18.97 -1.23 6.57
CA ILE A 171 20.16 -0.55 6.08
C ILE A 171 20.44 0.58 7.07
N PRO A 172 21.59 0.58 7.76
CA PRO A 172 21.93 1.63 8.69
C PRO A 172 22.08 2.96 7.95
N THR A 173 21.59 4.04 8.56
CA THR A 173 21.78 5.40 8.05
C THR A 173 22.43 6.28 9.10
N GLU A 174 23.26 7.22 8.66
CA GLU A 174 24.02 8.09 9.54
C GLU A 174 23.58 9.55 9.40
N LYS A 175 23.86 10.35 10.43
CA LYS A 175 23.59 11.80 10.42
C LYS A 175 24.43 12.53 9.35
N SER A 176 25.66 12.08 9.11
CA SER A 176 26.56 12.57 8.05
C SER A 176 25.88 12.50 6.67
N ASP A 177 25.12 11.44 6.45
CA ASP A 177 24.36 11.16 5.24
C ASP A 177 22.92 11.69 5.28
N LYS A 178 22.60 12.51 6.27
CA LYS A 178 21.25 13.05 6.52
C LYS A 178 20.18 11.95 6.62
N TYR A 179 20.57 10.81 7.19
CA TYR A 179 19.73 9.62 7.30
C TYR A 179 19.25 9.06 5.95
N ALA A 180 19.94 9.37 4.86
CA ALA A 180 19.69 8.79 3.55
C ALA A 180 20.42 7.46 3.39
N VAL A 181 19.80 6.53 2.65
CA VAL A 181 20.44 5.26 2.31
C VAL A 181 21.52 5.47 1.26
N GLN A 182 22.75 5.11 1.62
CA GLN A 182 23.88 5.15 0.70
C GLN A 182 23.91 3.92 -0.20
N GLY A 183 24.10 4.17 -1.50
CA GLY A 183 24.16 3.10 -2.50
C GLY A 183 25.33 2.14 -2.31
N GLU A 184 26.45 2.61 -1.74
CA GLU A 184 27.59 1.77 -1.39
C GLU A 184 27.25 0.79 -0.26
N THR A 185 26.65 1.27 0.83
CA THR A 185 26.18 0.44 1.95
C THR A 185 25.21 -0.64 1.47
N LEU A 186 24.22 -0.25 0.66
CA LEU A 186 23.27 -1.20 0.08
C LEU A 186 23.97 -2.23 -0.80
N ARG A 187 24.89 -1.80 -1.69
CA ARG A 187 25.65 -2.72 -2.54
C ARG A 187 26.47 -3.71 -1.72
N ARG A 188 27.16 -3.25 -0.67
CA ARG A 188 27.93 -4.11 0.24
C ARG A 188 27.05 -5.19 0.86
N MET A 189 25.92 -4.79 1.46
CA MET A 189 24.98 -5.73 2.08
C MET A 189 24.43 -6.76 1.08
N ILE A 190 24.10 -6.32 -0.15
CA ILE A 190 23.65 -7.21 -1.23
C ILE A 190 24.73 -8.24 -1.58
N GLN A 191 26.01 -7.84 -1.66
CA GLN A 191 27.09 -8.77 -2.00
C GLN A 191 27.39 -9.76 -0.88
N GLU A 192 27.39 -9.31 0.38
CA GLU A 192 27.52 -10.18 1.56
C GLU A 192 26.39 -11.22 1.60
N ASP A 193 25.15 -10.79 1.33
CA ASP A 193 24.00 -11.69 1.32
C ASP A 193 24.05 -12.69 0.17
N LYS A 194 24.48 -12.27 -1.02
CA LYS A 194 24.73 -13.18 -2.14
C LYS A 194 25.82 -14.20 -1.81
N ALA A 195 26.92 -13.76 -1.20
CA ALA A 195 28.01 -14.64 -0.77
C ALA A 195 27.56 -15.66 0.30
N ALA A 196 26.62 -15.27 1.17
CA ALA A 196 25.97 -16.16 2.14
C ALA A 196 24.89 -17.07 1.53
N GLY A 197 24.68 -17.04 0.21
CA GLY A 197 23.68 -17.84 -0.49
C GLY A 197 22.24 -17.35 -0.31
N LEU A 198 22.04 -16.13 0.15
CA LEU A 198 20.75 -15.45 0.22
C LEU A 198 20.42 -14.79 -1.13
N ILE A 199 19.15 -14.42 -1.31
CA ILE A 199 18.59 -13.93 -2.57
C ILE A 199 17.99 -12.54 -2.34
N PRO A 200 18.77 -11.48 -2.57
CA PRO A 200 18.27 -10.10 -2.62
C PRO A 200 17.19 -9.94 -3.69
N PHE A 201 15.99 -9.48 -3.34
CA PHE A 201 14.88 -9.37 -4.30
C PHE A 201 14.06 -8.08 -4.24
N TYR A 202 14.13 -7.33 -3.14
CA TYR A 202 13.32 -6.13 -2.93
C TYR A 202 14.04 -5.11 -2.07
N ASN A 203 13.83 -3.82 -2.35
CA ASN A 203 14.36 -2.72 -1.56
C ASN A 203 13.33 -1.61 -1.47
N ARG A 204 13.08 -1.11 -0.26
CA ARG A 204 12.25 0.07 0.00
C ARG A 204 13.09 1.11 0.74
N THR A 205 13.57 2.09 0.00
CA THR A 205 14.26 3.26 0.55
C THR A 205 13.36 4.47 0.40
N HIS A 206 12.93 5.03 1.52
CA HIS A 206 12.44 6.39 1.52
C HIS A 206 13.63 7.29 1.88
N SER A 207 13.99 8.21 0.99
CA SER A 207 14.73 9.40 1.39
C SER A 207 13.85 10.15 2.40
N SER A 208 14.41 10.51 3.55
CA SER A 208 13.87 11.27 4.69
C SER A 208 12.49 11.97 4.51
N PRO A 209 11.64 12.01 5.56
CA PRO A 209 10.40 12.82 5.56
C PRO A 209 10.63 14.35 5.44
N SER A 210 11.87 14.84 5.34
CA SER A 210 12.13 16.25 5.00
C SER A 210 11.85 16.50 3.50
N PRO A 211 10.99 17.48 3.14
CA PRO A 211 10.57 17.75 1.75
C PRO A 211 11.70 18.07 0.75
N SER A 212 12.94 18.30 1.22
CA SER A 212 14.02 18.87 0.42
C SER A 212 14.99 17.85 -0.23
N GLU A 213 14.89 16.53 0.03
CA GLU A 213 16.03 15.63 -0.21
C GLU A 213 15.67 14.30 -0.90
N GLN A 214 14.76 14.33 -1.87
CA GLN A 214 14.37 13.18 -2.68
C GLN A 214 15.22 13.03 -3.94
N ASN A 215 16.38 12.36 -3.88
CA ASN A 215 17.02 11.90 -5.14
C ASN A 215 18.03 10.74 -4.97
N THR A 216 17.57 9.52 -4.74
CA THR A 216 18.33 8.32 -5.17
C THR A 216 17.42 7.10 -5.33
N LEU A 217 16.93 6.85 -6.55
CA LEU A 217 16.38 5.54 -6.93
C LEU A 217 17.51 4.73 -7.59
N ILE A 218 17.95 3.65 -6.95
CA ILE A 218 18.91 2.71 -7.56
C ILE A 218 18.10 1.60 -8.24
N PRO A 219 18.15 1.45 -9.58
CA PRO A 219 17.44 0.37 -10.25
C PRO A 219 18.10 -0.98 -9.93
N PHE A 220 17.28 -1.94 -9.48
CA PHE A 220 17.67 -3.35 -9.42
C PHE A 220 17.64 -3.92 -10.85
N SER A 221 18.76 -3.87 -11.55
CA SER A 221 18.96 -4.66 -12.77
C SER A 221 19.56 -6.01 -12.40
N VAL A 222 18.75 -7.07 -12.43
CA VAL A 222 19.27 -8.44 -12.51
C VAL A 222 19.71 -8.64 -13.96
N ARG A 223 20.92 -8.16 -14.32
CA ARG A 223 21.55 -8.56 -15.58
C ARG A 223 21.92 -10.03 -15.47
N THR A 224 21.33 -10.85 -16.33
CA THR A 224 21.87 -12.16 -16.70
C THR A 224 23.16 -11.91 -17.47
N GLU A 225 24.31 -12.18 -16.85
CA GLU A 225 25.58 -12.27 -17.57
C GLU A 225 25.50 -13.48 -18.51
N HIS A 226 25.16 -13.24 -19.77
CA HIS A 226 25.48 -14.18 -20.83
C HIS A 226 26.97 -14.08 -21.10
N THR A 227 27.74 -15.01 -20.53
CA THR A 227 29.09 -15.32 -21.01
C THR A 227 28.96 -15.90 -22.42
N HIS A 228 29.30 -15.13 -23.44
CA HIS A 228 29.67 -15.66 -24.75
C HIS A 228 31.20 -15.59 -24.87
N SER A 229 31.81 -16.77 -24.91
CA SER A 229 33.07 -17.01 -25.63
C SER A 229 32.90 -16.80 -27.12
#